data_AF-A0A952V477-F1
#
_entry.id   AF-A0A952V477-F1
#
_cell.length_a   1.000
_cell.length_b   1.000
_cell.length_c   1.000
_cell.angle_alpha   90.00
_cell.angle_beta   90.00
_cell.angle_gamma   90.00
#
_symmetry.space_group_name_H-M   'P 1'
#
loop_
_entity.id
_entity.type
_entity.pdbx_description
1 polymer ?
#
loop_
_entity_poly.entity_id
_entity_poly.type
_entity_poly.pdbx_seq_one_letter_code
_entity_poly.pdbx_strand_id
1 'polypeptide(L)'
;MARLRDPIARPAAGAAIVATALILSAAAVGAVIRLLPWVLDPAIGWGTLAPFAKSLLAVAVEAALLIGWPVGWALAIQRLVERGEARVLASLGEPPARTVFRLLPQAAVLGGALVLSSVVLGREAVAPGRVVNALLVEGRATCTSGATHAVPFVSATWLCPPEGAGPPRLVGRAPLGGVVFTAEEATVSDDLRRIELVGARLALPSATGNVRVRVDNLVLRGLAPWARASSLPPVLRAGVVTASALVAGAVAALAILRARRRVGGVAAAAIGAAGPLAALATLRALELRVPESSPGAWLFLFSLVPVAALAGAVAVAAIVTALPEARGADSK
;
A
#
# COMPACT_ATOMS: atom_id res chain seq x y z
N MET A 1 -31.93 29.54 15.96
CA MET A 1 -30.60 29.14 16.49
C MET A 1 -29.63 29.00 15.32
N ALA A 2 -28.76 29.98 15.10
CA ALA A 2 -27.72 29.89 14.08
C ALA A 2 -26.70 28.82 14.51
N ARG A 3 -26.50 27.76 13.71
CA ARG A 3 -25.41 26.82 13.93
C ARG A 3 -24.10 27.58 13.74
N LEU A 4 -23.46 27.99 14.84
CA LEU A 4 -22.10 28.50 14.84
C LEU A 4 -21.23 27.47 14.11
N ARG A 5 -20.74 27.86 12.93
CA ARG A 5 -19.83 27.03 12.14
C ARG A 5 -18.55 26.86 12.94
N ASP A 6 -18.15 25.61 13.19
CA ASP A 6 -16.91 25.30 13.88
C ASP A 6 -15.73 25.90 13.09
N PRO A 7 -14.96 26.85 13.67
CA PRO A 7 -13.87 27.52 12.97
C PRO A 7 -12.73 26.56 12.61
N ILE A 8 -12.62 25.42 13.30
CA ILE A 8 -11.53 24.46 13.10
C ILE A 8 -11.84 23.47 11.98
N ALA A 9 -13.11 23.16 11.75
CA ALA A 9 -13.48 22.10 10.83
C ALA A 9 -13.04 22.41 9.39
N ARG A 10 -13.44 23.54 8.81
CA ARG A 10 -13.09 23.88 7.43
C ARG A 10 -11.57 23.90 7.15
N PRO A 11 -10.73 24.58 7.95
CA PRO A 11 -9.29 24.58 7.70
C PRO A 11 -8.65 23.20 7.88
N ALA A 12 -9.11 22.39 8.84
CA ALA A 12 -8.63 21.02 9.01
C ALA A 12 -8.97 20.13 7.81
N ALA A 13 -10.20 20.22 7.29
CA ALA A 13 -10.61 19.49 6.09
C ALA A 13 -9.80 19.93 4.86
N GLY A 14 -9.64 21.25 4.65
CA GLY A 14 -8.85 21.78 3.54
C GLY A 14 -7.38 21.33 3.60
N ALA A 15 -6.76 21.40 4.78
CA ALA A 15 -5.39 20.93 4.98
C ALA A 15 -5.25 19.42 4.74
N ALA A 16 -6.20 18.61 5.21
CA ALA A 16 -6.22 17.17 4.96
C ALA A 16 -6.37 16.83 3.49
N ILE A 17 -7.24 17.54 2.75
CA ILE A 17 -7.41 17.36 1.30
C ILE A 17 -6.11 17.70 0.57
N VAL A 18 -5.49 18.84 0.87
CA VAL A 18 -4.24 19.26 0.22
C VAL A 18 -3.11 18.28 0.53
N ALA A 19 -2.93 17.87 1.79
CA ALA A 19 -1.91 16.91 2.17
C ALA A 19 -2.13 15.55 1.50
N THR A 20 -3.37 15.05 1.47
CA THR A 20 -3.74 13.81 0.78
C THR A 20 -3.45 13.92 -0.72
N ALA A 21 -3.82 15.02 -1.37
CA ALA A 21 -3.55 15.22 -2.80
C ALA A 21 -2.05 15.24 -3.12
N LEU A 22 -1.24 15.91 -2.31
CA LEU A 22 0.22 15.93 -2.50
C LEU A 22 0.84 14.55 -2.34
N ILE A 23 0.43 13.79 -1.32
CA ILE A 23 0.93 12.43 -1.09
C ILE A 23 0.44 11.49 -2.19
N LEU A 24 -0.80 11.64 -2.64
CA LEU A 24 -1.35 10.87 -3.76
C LEU A 24 -0.55 11.13 -5.04
N SER A 25 -0.23 12.39 -5.35
CA SER A 25 0.60 12.74 -6.51
C SER A 25 1.98 12.07 -6.43
N ALA A 26 2.64 12.12 -5.27
CA ALA A 26 3.93 11.46 -5.07
C ALA A 26 3.82 9.93 -5.21
N ALA A 27 2.79 9.32 -4.64
CA ALA A 27 2.53 7.89 -4.75
C ALA A 27 2.17 7.46 -6.19
N ALA A 28 1.41 8.28 -6.92
CA ALA A 28 1.08 8.06 -8.32
C ALA A 28 2.31 8.12 -9.23
N VAL A 29 3.23 9.07 -9.00
CA VAL A 29 4.53 9.10 -9.68
C VAL A 29 5.31 7.80 -9.43
N GLY A 30 5.34 7.33 -8.18
CA GLY A 30 5.95 6.04 -7.84
C GLY A 30 5.30 4.86 -8.56
N ALA A 31 3.97 4.85 -8.70
CA ALA A 31 3.23 3.84 -9.45
C ALA A 31 3.56 3.89 -10.95
N VAL A 32 3.61 5.09 -11.56
CA VAL A 32 3.98 5.28 -12.96
C VAL A 32 5.39 4.79 -13.23
N ILE A 33 6.37 5.14 -12.39
CA ILE A 33 7.76 4.68 -12.52
C ILE A 33 7.83 3.14 -12.53
N ARG A 34 7.01 2.47 -11.71
CA ARG A 34 6.94 1.00 -11.66
C ARG A 34 6.26 0.38 -12.88
N LEU A 35 5.28 1.05 -13.48
CA LEU A 35 4.56 0.57 -14.67
C LEU A 35 5.31 0.88 -15.96
N LEU A 36 6.18 1.89 -15.96
CA LEU A 36 6.87 2.38 -17.14
C LEU A 36 7.56 1.28 -17.96
N PRO A 37 8.28 0.30 -17.37
CA PRO A 37 8.93 -0.75 -18.15
C PRO A 37 7.96 -1.58 -18.99
N TRP A 38 6.72 -1.78 -18.52
CA TRP A 38 5.71 -2.57 -19.23
C TRP A 38 4.90 -1.76 -20.21
N VAL A 39 4.66 -0.47 -19.90
CA VAL A 39 4.00 0.45 -20.83
C VAL A 39 4.88 0.67 -22.07
N LEU A 40 6.20 0.60 -21.92
CA LEU A 40 7.16 0.71 -23.02
C LEU A 40 7.36 -0.60 -23.80
N ASP A 41 6.84 -1.74 -23.31
CA ASP A 41 6.95 -3.02 -24.00
C ASP A 41 5.78 -3.20 -24.98
N PRO A 42 6.03 -3.18 -26.30
CA PRO A 42 4.97 -3.31 -27.31
C PRO A 42 4.30 -4.69 -27.28
N ALA A 43 4.90 -5.71 -26.64
CA ALA A 43 4.29 -7.02 -26.48
C ALA A 43 3.19 -7.07 -25.40
N ILE A 44 3.09 -6.03 -24.57
CA ILE A 44 2.17 -5.99 -23.43
C ILE A 44 0.99 -5.05 -23.74
N GLY A 45 -0.18 -5.63 -24.02
CA GLY A 45 -1.39 -4.86 -24.28
C GLY A 45 -1.98 -4.19 -23.03
N TRP A 46 -2.67 -3.05 -23.20
CA TRP A 46 -3.33 -2.31 -22.11
C TRP A 46 -4.32 -3.14 -21.28
N GLY A 47 -4.99 -4.12 -21.90
CA GLY A 47 -5.89 -5.04 -21.19
C GLY A 47 -5.18 -5.86 -20.11
N THR A 48 -3.91 -6.20 -20.32
CA THR A 48 -3.10 -6.93 -19.33
C THR A 48 -2.56 -6.02 -18.23
N LEU A 49 -2.31 -4.74 -18.54
CA LEU A 49 -1.76 -3.73 -17.63
C LEU A 49 -2.81 -3.10 -16.71
N ALA A 50 -4.03 -2.89 -17.20
CA ALA A 50 -5.11 -2.21 -16.50
C ALA A 50 -5.39 -2.73 -15.07
N PRO A 51 -5.53 -4.04 -14.81
CA PRO A 51 -5.80 -4.52 -13.45
C PRO A 51 -4.64 -4.21 -12.48
N PHE A 52 -3.39 -4.22 -12.96
CA PHE A 52 -2.24 -3.86 -12.14
C PHE A 52 -2.18 -2.36 -11.86
N ALA A 53 -2.41 -1.53 -12.87
CA ALA A 53 -2.49 -0.08 -12.70
C ALA A 53 -3.57 0.29 -11.67
N LYS A 54 -4.74 -0.37 -11.74
CA LYS A 54 -5.81 -0.25 -10.76
C LYS A 54 -5.36 -0.64 -9.35
N SER A 55 -4.63 -1.75 -9.19
CA SER A 55 -4.12 -2.20 -7.89
C SER A 55 -3.07 -1.24 -7.29
N LEU A 56 -2.17 -0.67 -8.10
CA LEU A 56 -1.18 0.30 -7.64
C LEU A 56 -1.85 1.63 -7.25
N LEU A 57 -2.83 2.07 -8.04
CA LEU A 57 -3.61 3.26 -7.72
C LEU A 57 -4.40 3.08 -6.41
N ALA A 58 -4.96 1.89 -6.18
CA ALA A 58 -5.62 1.54 -4.94
C ALA A 58 -4.73 1.74 -3.71
N VAL A 59 -3.52 1.17 -3.77
CA VAL A 59 -2.52 1.28 -2.69
C VAL A 59 -2.06 2.72 -2.52
N ALA A 60 -1.89 3.47 -3.62
CA ALA A 60 -1.54 4.88 -3.58
C ALA A 60 -2.62 5.72 -2.87
N VAL A 61 -3.90 5.48 -3.17
CA VAL A 61 -5.04 6.14 -2.52
C VAL A 61 -5.13 5.78 -1.03
N GLU A 62 -5.00 4.50 -0.68
CA GLU A 62 -4.99 4.04 0.72
C GLU A 62 -3.86 4.71 1.52
N ALA A 63 -2.63 4.71 0.99
CA ALA A 63 -1.48 5.35 1.63
C ALA A 63 -1.65 6.87 1.73
N ALA A 64 -2.17 7.53 0.69
CA ALA A 64 -2.41 8.96 0.68
C ALA A 64 -3.44 9.37 1.74
N LEU A 65 -4.54 8.64 1.88
CA LEU A 65 -5.55 8.90 2.90
C LEU A 65 -5.00 8.64 4.31
N LEU A 66 -4.28 7.53 4.49
CA LEU A 66 -3.69 7.13 5.77
C LEU A 66 -2.68 8.16 6.30
N ILE A 67 -1.85 8.74 5.43
CA ILE A 67 -0.80 9.69 5.81
C ILE A 67 -1.32 11.14 5.74
N GLY A 68 -2.04 11.50 4.68
CA GLY A 68 -2.46 12.87 4.40
C GLY A 68 -3.44 13.44 5.42
N TRP A 69 -4.31 12.61 5.96
CA TRP A 69 -5.22 13.05 7.01
C TRP A 69 -4.49 13.45 8.30
N PRO A 70 -3.70 12.59 8.97
CA PRO A 70 -2.94 12.98 10.15
C PRO A 70 -2.02 14.20 9.94
N VAL A 71 -1.38 14.29 8.77
CA VAL A 71 -0.57 15.47 8.39
C VAL A 71 -1.42 16.74 8.29
N GLY A 72 -2.58 16.68 7.63
CA GLY A 72 -3.48 17.82 7.51
C GLY A 72 -4.02 18.31 8.84
N TRP A 73 -4.39 17.39 9.74
CA TRP A 73 -4.81 17.73 11.10
C TRP A 73 -3.68 18.37 11.91
N ALA A 74 -2.47 17.82 11.84
CA ALA A 74 -1.31 18.39 12.50
C ALA A 74 -1.03 19.83 12.02
N LEU A 75 -1.06 20.07 10.71
CA LEU A 75 -0.88 21.40 10.12
C LEU A 75 -2.00 22.38 10.50
N ALA A 76 -3.26 21.94 10.53
CA ALA A 76 -4.38 22.79 10.90
C ALA A 76 -4.32 23.21 12.37
N ILE A 77 -3.98 22.28 13.26
CA ILE A 77 -3.78 22.56 14.69
C ILE A 77 -2.56 23.46 14.91
N GLN A 78 -1.47 23.26 14.15
CA GLN A 78 -0.31 24.12 14.21
C GLN A 78 -0.66 25.57 13.84
N ARG A 79 -1.44 25.78 12.77
CA ARG A 79 -1.95 27.13 12.40
C ARG A 79 -2.85 27.74 13.47
N LEU A 80 -3.68 26.92 14.14
CA LEU A 80 -4.53 27.34 15.26
C LEU A 80 -3.68 27.83 16.46
N VAL A 81 -2.57 27.15 16.74
CA VAL A 81 -1.62 27.54 17.79
C VAL A 81 -0.86 28.81 17.40
N GLU A 82 -0.40 28.93 16.15
CA GLU A 82 0.33 30.12 15.67
C GLU A 82 -0.52 31.38 15.69
N ARG A 83 -1.81 31.29 15.36
CA ARG A 83 -2.76 32.41 15.44
C ARG A 83 -3.15 32.78 16.87
N GLY A 84 -2.76 31.98 17.86
CA GLY A 84 -3.15 32.17 19.26
C GLY A 84 -4.60 31.77 19.56
N GLU A 85 -5.38 31.30 18.58
CA GLU A 85 -6.75 30.83 18.76
C GLU A 85 -6.82 29.68 19.79
N ALA A 86 -5.83 28.77 19.77
CA ALA A 86 -5.75 27.70 20.75
C ALA A 86 -5.60 28.21 22.20
N ARG A 87 -4.90 29.33 22.41
CA ARG A 87 -4.77 29.95 23.74
C ARG A 87 -6.07 30.60 24.20
N VAL A 88 -6.81 31.20 23.27
CA VAL A 88 -8.15 31.74 23.55
C VAL A 88 -9.10 30.63 24.00
N LEU A 89 -9.12 29.49 23.29
CA LEU A 89 -9.92 28.33 23.69
C LEU A 89 -9.50 27.81 25.08
N ALA A 90 -8.19 27.73 25.35
CA ALA A 90 -7.69 27.33 26.66
C ALA A 90 -8.08 28.31 27.78
N SER A 91 -8.06 29.63 27.52
CA SER A 91 -8.50 30.65 28.50
C SER A 91 -10.01 30.59 28.78
N LEU A 92 -10.79 30.07 27.84
CA LEU A 92 -12.22 29.78 28.02
C LEU A 92 -12.46 28.44 28.75
N GLY A 93 -11.40 27.77 29.21
CA GLY A 93 -11.48 26.50 29.94
C GLY A 93 -11.68 25.27 29.04
N GLU A 94 -11.50 25.40 27.71
CA GLU A 94 -11.63 24.25 26.81
C GLU A 94 -10.37 23.37 26.88
N PRO A 95 -10.50 22.09 27.29
CA PRO A 95 -9.34 21.20 27.32
C PRO A 95 -8.94 20.79 25.90
N PRO A 96 -7.64 20.52 25.64
CA PRO A 96 -7.14 20.21 24.29
C PRO A 96 -7.79 18.95 23.69
N ALA A 97 -8.20 18.01 24.53
CA ALA A 97 -8.93 16.82 24.09
C ALA A 97 -10.26 17.18 23.42
N ARG A 98 -10.99 18.19 23.92
CA ARG A 98 -12.26 18.64 23.33
C ARG A 98 -12.06 19.21 21.93
N THR A 99 -10.97 19.95 21.72
CA THR A 99 -10.56 20.44 20.38
C THR A 99 -10.32 19.29 19.41
N VAL A 100 -9.64 18.22 19.84
CA VAL A 100 -9.43 17.03 19.01
C VAL A 100 -10.76 16.31 18.73
N PHE A 101 -11.64 16.18 19.72
CA PHE A 101 -12.95 15.54 19.55
C PHE A 101 -13.86 16.28 18.56
N ARG A 102 -13.71 17.60 18.39
CA ARG A 102 -14.42 18.35 17.34
C ARG A 102 -14.07 17.91 15.92
N LEU A 103 -12.93 17.24 15.74
CA LEU A 103 -12.51 16.69 14.44
C LEU A 103 -13.16 15.32 14.14
N LEU A 104 -13.83 14.67 15.10
CA LEU A 104 -14.48 13.36 14.91
C LEU A 104 -15.42 13.26 13.70
N PRO A 105 -16.26 14.26 13.36
CA PRO A 105 -17.10 14.16 12.18
C PRO A 105 -16.29 14.04 10.88
N GLN A 106 -15.15 14.73 10.80
CA GLN A 106 -14.23 14.60 9.66
C GLN A 106 -13.56 13.24 9.67
N ALA A 107 -13.27 12.75 10.87
CA ALA A 107 -12.71 11.44 11.09
C ALA A 107 -13.61 10.32 10.57
N ALA A 108 -14.91 10.44 10.81
CA ALA A 108 -15.90 9.51 10.29
C ALA A 108 -15.96 9.53 8.76
N VAL A 109 -15.92 10.71 8.14
CA VAL A 109 -15.93 10.84 6.66
C VAL A 109 -14.67 10.24 6.04
N LEU A 110 -13.49 10.59 6.56
CA LEU A 110 -12.21 10.10 6.04
C LEU A 110 -12.00 8.61 6.33
N GLY A 111 -12.44 8.14 7.50
CA GLY A 111 -12.48 6.71 7.82
C GLY A 111 -13.42 5.95 6.89
N GLY A 112 -14.60 6.50 6.60
CA GLY A 112 -15.52 5.93 5.60
C GLY A 112 -14.88 5.85 4.21
N ALA A 113 -14.17 6.90 3.78
CA ALA A 113 -13.44 6.90 2.51
C ALA A 113 -12.32 5.84 2.48
N LEU A 114 -11.61 5.65 3.60
CA LEU A 114 -10.54 4.66 3.72
C LEU A 114 -11.08 3.21 3.75
N VAL A 115 -12.22 2.99 4.43
CA VAL A 115 -12.92 1.70 4.40
C VAL A 115 -13.43 1.42 2.98
N LEU A 116 -14.05 2.40 2.33
CA LEU A 116 -14.56 2.25 0.97
C LEU A 116 -13.44 1.96 -0.02
N SER A 117 -12.31 2.68 0.05
CA SER A 117 -11.16 2.42 -0.81
C SER A 117 -10.57 1.03 -0.56
N SER A 118 -10.45 0.62 0.71
CA SER A 118 -9.98 -0.72 1.09
C SER A 118 -10.89 -1.84 0.62
N VAL A 119 -12.22 -1.66 0.66
CA VAL A 119 -13.18 -2.69 0.26
C VAL A 119 -13.33 -2.76 -1.26
N VAL A 120 -13.46 -1.60 -1.93
CA VAL A 120 -13.69 -1.53 -3.38
C VAL A 120 -12.42 -1.87 -4.14
N LEU A 121 -11.28 -1.35 -3.71
CA LEU A 121 -10.02 -1.49 -4.43
C LEU A 121 -9.12 -2.60 -3.88
N GLY A 122 -9.28 -2.97 -2.60
CA GLY A 122 -8.44 -3.98 -1.95
C GLY A 122 -8.82 -5.43 -2.29
N ARG A 123 -10.01 -5.72 -2.82
CA ARG A 123 -10.42 -7.10 -3.19
C ARG A 123 -9.47 -7.77 -4.18
N GLU A 124 -8.97 -7.00 -5.15
CA GLU A 124 -8.01 -7.50 -6.13
C GLU A 124 -6.58 -7.55 -5.56
N ALA A 125 -6.24 -6.65 -4.62
CA ALA A 125 -4.94 -6.64 -3.95
C ALA A 125 -4.74 -7.80 -2.97
N VAL A 126 -5.81 -8.39 -2.43
CA VAL A 126 -5.74 -9.52 -1.49
C VAL A 126 -5.27 -10.81 -2.16
N ALA A 127 -5.48 -10.99 -3.46
CA ALA A 127 -5.09 -12.22 -4.15
C ALA A 127 -4.61 -11.88 -5.57
N PRO A 128 -3.42 -11.29 -5.71
CA PRO A 128 -2.84 -10.95 -7.01
C PRO A 128 -2.69 -12.16 -7.94
N GLY A 129 -2.57 -13.38 -7.40
CA GLY A 129 -2.59 -14.62 -8.19
C GLY A 129 -3.85 -14.80 -9.03
N ARG A 130 -5.02 -14.38 -8.56
CA ARG A 130 -6.26 -14.46 -9.34
C ARG A 130 -6.21 -13.61 -10.60
N VAL A 131 -5.58 -12.44 -10.53
CA VAL A 131 -5.38 -11.56 -11.69
C VAL A 131 -4.44 -12.24 -12.69
N VAL A 132 -3.32 -12.79 -12.22
CA VAL A 132 -2.38 -13.51 -13.10
C VAL A 132 -3.02 -14.75 -13.72
N ASN A 133 -3.83 -15.49 -12.97
CA ASN A 133 -4.59 -16.63 -13.49
C ASN A 133 -5.59 -16.21 -14.56
N ALA A 134 -6.32 -15.12 -14.35
CA ALA A 134 -7.23 -14.58 -15.36
C ALA A 134 -6.45 -14.19 -16.64
N LEU A 135 -5.27 -13.60 -16.51
CA LEU A 135 -4.40 -13.26 -17.65
C LEU A 135 -3.82 -14.50 -18.34
N LEU A 136 -3.51 -15.56 -17.60
CA LEU A 136 -3.06 -16.83 -18.17
C LEU A 136 -4.18 -17.47 -19.01
N VAL A 137 -5.41 -17.48 -18.48
CA VAL A 137 -6.59 -18.00 -19.18
C VAL A 137 -6.92 -17.15 -20.41
N GLU A 138 -6.97 -15.82 -20.26
CA GLU A 138 -7.26 -14.90 -21.36
C GLU A 138 -6.18 -14.95 -22.44
N GLY A 139 -4.90 -14.98 -22.05
CA GLY A 139 -3.76 -15.11 -22.97
C GLY A 139 -3.79 -16.42 -23.77
N ARG A 140 -4.29 -17.50 -23.17
CA ARG A 140 -4.52 -18.78 -23.87
C ARG A 140 -5.72 -18.71 -24.81
N ALA A 141 -6.81 -18.05 -24.39
CA ALA A 141 -8.02 -17.91 -25.20
C ALA A 141 -7.81 -17.02 -26.44
N THR A 142 -6.95 -16.00 -26.31
CA THR A 142 -6.63 -15.04 -27.38
C THR A 142 -5.50 -15.50 -28.29
N CYS A 143 -4.99 -16.72 -28.11
CA CYS A 143 -3.85 -17.26 -28.82
C CYS A 143 -4.15 -17.39 -30.32
N THR A 144 -3.50 -16.57 -31.15
CA THR A 144 -3.64 -16.60 -32.61
C THR A 144 -2.51 -17.42 -33.23
N SER A 145 -2.82 -18.18 -34.29
CA SER A 145 -1.87 -19.07 -34.99
C SER A 145 -0.55 -18.35 -35.32
N GLY A 146 0.57 -18.87 -34.83
CA GLY A 146 1.91 -18.32 -35.07
C GLY A 146 2.29 -17.10 -34.22
N ALA A 147 1.41 -16.61 -33.34
CA ALA A 147 1.68 -15.51 -32.44
C ALA A 147 2.29 -15.95 -31.11
N THR A 148 2.78 -14.98 -30.36
CA THR A 148 3.23 -15.16 -28.99
C THR A 148 2.59 -14.12 -28.08
N HIS A 149 2.10 -14.54 -26.92
CA HIS A 149 1.49 -13.63 -25.94
C HIS A 149 2.28 -13.65 -24.63
N ALA A 150 2.94 -12.55 -24.33
CA ALA A 150 3.68 -12.40 -23.09
C ALA A 150 2.71 -12.26 -21.90
N VAL A 151 2.95 -13.01 -20.84
CA VAL A 151 2.24 -12.90 -19.57
C VAL A 151 3.19 -12.24 -18.57
N PRO A 152 2.92 -10.98 -18.17
CA PRO A 152 3.79 -10.28 -17.23
C PRO A 152 3.87 -11.02 -15.87
N PHE A 153 4.87 -10.68 -15.04
CA PHE A 153 5.11 -11.20 -13.68
C PHE A 153 5.67 -12.63 -13.54
N VAL A 154 5.18 -13.56 -14.34
CA VAL A 154 5.70 -14.94 -14.36
C VAL A 154 6.84 -15.14 -15.37
N SER A 155 7.21 -14.07 -16.08
CA SER A 155 8.21 -14.09 -17.17
C SER A 155 7.96 -15.26 -18.12
N ALA A 156 6.69 -15.46 -18.46
CA ALA A 156 6.23 -16.56 -19.27
C ALA A 156 5.48 -16.04 -20.49
N THR A 157 5.51 -16.80 -21.58
CA THR A 157 4.93 -16.43 -22.86
C THR A 157 4.17 -17.61 -23.40
N TRP A 158 2.91 -17.41 -23.77
CA TRP A 158 2.16 -18.38 -24.55
C TRP A 158 2.72 -18.45 -25.95
N LEU A 159 3.14 -19.64 -26.35
CA LEU A 159 3.47 -19.96 -27.74
C LEU A 159 2.22 -20.54 -28.40
N CYS A 160 1.73 -19.84 -29.42
CA CYS A 160 0.60 -20.27 -30.24
C CYS A 160 1.15 -20.97 -31.48
N PRO A 161 1.20 -22.31 -31.51
CA PRO A 161 1.68 -23.02 -32.70
C PRO A 161 0.77 -22.72 -33.90
N PRO A 162 1.29 -22.87 -35.13
CA PRO A 162 0.46 -22.79 -36.32
C PRO A 162 -0.66 -23.84 -36.28
N GLU A 163 -1.77 -23.59 -36.96
CA GLU A 163 -2.92 -24.50 -37.00
C GLU A 163 -2.49 -25.94 -37.33
N GLY A 164 -2.94 -26.89 -36.50
CA GLY A 164 -2.60 -28.31 -36.64
C GLY A 164 -1.27 -28.76 -36.03
N ALA A 165 -0.40 -27.85 -35.58
CA ALA A 165 0.90 -28.21 -34.98
C ALA A 165 0.85 -28.51 -33.46
N GLY A 166 -0.33 -28.40 -32.83
CA GLY A 166 -0.58 -28.79 -31.44
C GLY A 166 -1.32 -27.74 -30.62
N PRO A 167 -1.58 -28.00 -29.32
CA PRO A 167 -2.18 -27.01 -28.43
C PRO A 167 -1.17 -25.90 -28.05
N PRO A 168 -1.65 -24.70 -27.69
CA PRO A 168 -0.79 -23.63 -27.19
C PRO A 168 -0.05 -24.08 -25.92
N ARG A 169 1.21 -23.67 -25.78
CA ARG A 169 2.04 -24.03 -24.62
C ARG A 169 2.67 -22.79 -24.02
N LEU A 170 2.62 -22.69 -22.70
CA LEU A 170 3.26 -21.63 -21.93
C LEU A 170 4.74 -21.95 -21.82
N VAL A 171 5.62 -20.99 -22.13
CA VAL A 171 7.06 -21.13 -22.00
C VAL A 171 7.60 -20.10 -21.04
N GLY A 172 8.49 -20.51 -20.15
CA GLY A 172 9.11 -19.61 -19.18
C GLY A 172 10.46 -20.12 -18.71
N ARG A 173 11.12 -19.32 -17.87
CA ARG A 173 12.37 -19.70 -17.21
C ARG A 173 12.09 -19.97 -15.74
N ALA A 174 12.56 -21.10 -15.24
CA ALA A 174 12.49 -21.38 -13.81
C ALA A 174 13.44 -20.44 -13.05
N PRO A 175 13.12 -20.07 -11.80
CA PRO A 175 13.94 -19.15 -11.00
C PRO A 175 15.32 -19.71 -10.60
N LEU A 176 15.64 -20.96 -10.94
CA LEU A 176 16.89 -21.62 -10.60
C LEU A 176 17.54 -22.25 -11.86
N GLY A 177 18.84 -22.04 -12.03
CA GLY A 177 19.69 -22.84 -12.92
C GLY A 177 19.46 -22.67 -14.43
N GLY A 178 18.87 -21.56 -14.88
CA GLY A 178 18.66 -21.30 -16.32
C GLY A 178 17.72 -22.29 -17.00
N VAL A 179 16.95 -23.06 -16.23
CA VAL A 179 16.05 -24.10 -16.73
C VAL A 179 14.90 -23.44 -17.49
N VAL A 180 14.68 -23.88 -18.73
CA VAL A 180 13.52 -23.46 -19.52
C VAL A 180 12.43 -24.50 -19.35
N PHE A 181 11.22 -24.05 -19.03
CA PHE A 181 10.06 -24.92 -18.95
C PHE A 181 9.06 -24.58 -20.04
N THR A 182 8.29 -25.59 -20.44
CA THR A 182 7.10 -25.45 -21.25
C THR A 182 5.96 -26.19 -20.56
N ALA A 183 4.75 -25.66 -20.55
CA ALA A 183 3.60 -26.28 -19.90
C ALA A 183 2.33 -26.12 -20.74
N GLU A 184 1.37 -27.01 -20.57
CA GLU A 184 0.06 -26.90 -21.25
C GLU A 184 -0.89 -26.00 -20.48
N GLU A 185 -0.77 -25.98 -19.16
CA GLU A 185 -1.55 -25.13 -18.28
C GLU A 185 -0.68 -24.64 -17.13
N ALA A 186 -1.03 -23.47 -16.60
CA ALA A 186 -0.38 -22.88 -15.45
C ALA A 186 -1.41 -22.27 -14.51
N THR A 187 -1.21 -22.48 -13.22
CA THR A 187 -2.00 -21.86 -12.15
C THR A 187 -1.05 -21.29 -11.12
N VAL A 188 -1.21 -20.01 -10.81
CA VAL A 188 -0.41 -19.28 -9.83
C VAL A 188 -1.19 -19.19 -8.53
N SER A 189 -0.52 -19.39 -7.40
CA SER A 189 -1.10 -19.20 -6.08
C SER A 189 -1.51 -17.73 -5.86
N ASP A 190 -2.51 -17.51 -5.01
CA ASP A 190 -3.03 -16.17 -4.70
C ASP A 190 -1.95 -15.18 -4.23
N ASP A 191 -0.89 -15.68 -3.59
CA ASP A 191 0.24 -14.91 -3.07
C ASP A 191 1.45 -14.79 -4.04
N LEU A 192 1.31 -15.31 -5.28
CA LEU A 192 2.33 -15.34 -6.34
C LEU A 192 3.62 -16.11 -5.99
N ARG A 193 3.65 -16.93 -4.93
CA ARG A 193 4.88 -17.65 -4.53
C ARG A 193 5.03 -19.03 -5.14
N ARG A 194 3.93 -19.59 -5.62
CA ARG A 194 3.85 -20.92 -6.20
C ARG A 194 3.23 -20.81 -7.58
N ILE A 195 3.83 -21.49 -8.55
CA ILE A 195 3.21 -21.75 -9.85
C ILE A 195 3.15 -23.26 -10.05
N GLU A 196 1.95 -23.72 -10.35
CA GLU A 196 1.62 -25.10 -10.67
C GLU A 196 1.51 -25.19 -12.18
N LEU A 197 2.26 -26.11 -12.77
CA LEU A 197 2.37 -26.30 -14.21
C LEU A 197 1.91 -27.73 -14.53
N VAL A 198 0.95 -27.85 -15.44
CA VAL A 198 0.42 -29.14 -15.91
C VAL A 198 1.01 -29.48 -17.28
N GLY A 199 1.39 -30.74 -17.47
CA GLY A 199 2.02 -31.22 -18.70
C GLY A 199 3.39 -30.59 -18.95
N ALA A 200 4.15 -30.33 -17.88
CA ALA A 200 5.41 -29.61 -17.93
C ALA A 200 6.50 -30.40 -18.66
N ARG A 201 7.28 -29.72 -19.50
CA ARG A 201 8.54 -30.21 -20.07
C ARG A 201 9.66 -29.25 -19.71
N LEU A 202 10.72 -29.77 -19.13
CA LEU A 202 11.88 -29.02 -18.66
C LEU A 202 13.07 -29.32 -19.57
N ALA A 203 13.81 -28.27 -19.93
CA ALA A 203 15.13 -28.35 -20.54
C ALA A 203 16.16 -27.91 -19.49
N LEU A 204 16.88 -28.89 -18.94
CA LEU A 204 17.90 -28.68 -17.93
C LEU A 204 19.28 -28.59 -18.62
N PRO A 205 20.03 -27.50 -18.40
CA PRO A 205 21.40 -27.42 -18.87
C PRO A 205 22.27 -28.42 -18.07
N SER A 206 23.01 -29.27 -18.76
CA SER A 206 23.99 -30.21 -18.18
C SER A 206 25.36 -29.98 -18.83
N ALA A 207 26.43 -30.31 -18.11
CA ALA A 207 27.81 -30.23 -18.61
C ALA A 207 28.04 -31.06 -19.89
N THR A 208 27.19 -32.07 -20.13
CA THR A 208 27.27 -32.98 -21.28
C THR A 208 26.17 -32.78 -22.33
N GLY A 209 25.28 -31.78 -22.17
CA GLY A 209 24.19 -31.49 -23.11
C GLY A 209 22.90 -30.99 -22.45
N ASN A 210 21.78 -31.02 -23.18
CA ASN A 210 20.47 -30.63 -22.64
C ASN A 210 19.66 -31.86 -22.24
N VAL A 211 19.34 -32.01 -20.95
CA VAL A 211 18.46 -33.09 -20.46
C VAL A 211 17.02 -32.61 -20.55
N ARG A 212 16.16 -33.39 -21.23
CA ARG A 212 14.74 -33.11 -21.36
C ARG A 212 13.94 -33.99 -20.42
N VAL A 213 13.19 -33.38 -19.50
CA VAL A 213 12.34 -34.09 -18.53
C VAL A 213 10.89 -33.72 -18.79
N ARG A 214 10.00 -34.71 -18.83
CA ARG A 214 8.55 -34.51 -18.88
C ARG A 214 7.96 -34.88 -17.52
N VAL A 215 7.10 -34.02 -16.99
CA VAL A 215 6.42 -34.21 -15.71
C VAL A 215 4.96 -33.81 -15.87
N ASP A 216 4.04 -34.61 -15.36
CA ASP A 216 2.62 -34.30 -15.48
C ASP A 216 2.21 -33.10 -14.62
N ASN A 217 2.76 -32.99 -13.41
CA ASN A 217 2.54 -31.86 -12.51
C ASN A 217 3.87 -31.37 -11.94
N LEU A 218 4.17 -30.10 -12.18
CA LEU A 218 5.37 -29.44 -11.68
C LEU A 218 4.96 -28.24 -10.83
N VAL A 219 5.40 -28.23 -9.58
CA VAL A 219 5.17 -27.12 -8.66
C VAL A 219 6.48 -26.37 -8.46
N LEU A 220 6.58 -25.15 -8.99
CA LEU A 220 7.70 -24.26 -8.72
C LEU A 220 7.34 -23.36 -7.54
N ARG A 221 8.24 -23.29 -6.56
CA ARG A 221 8.13 -22.43 -5.38
C ARG A 221 9.27 -21.44 -5.35
N GLY A 222 9.09 -20.35 -4.61
CA GLY A 222 10.15 -19.35 -4.41
C GLY A 222 10.22 -18.28 -5.51
N LEU A 223 9.12 -18.08 -6.24
CA LEU A 223 8.97 -16.89 -7.07
C LEU A 223 9.09 -15.64 -6.21
N ALA A 224 9.78 -14.61 -6.71
CA ALA A 224 9.90 -13.35 -6.01
C ALA A 224 8.50 -12.76 -5.82
N PRO A 225 8.07 -12.43 -4.59
CA PRO A 225 6.74 -11.89 -4.36
C PRO A 225 6.66 -10.46 -4.91
N TRP A 226 6.10 -10.29 -6.11
CA TRP A 226 5.82 -8.98 -6.71
C TRP A 226 4.80 -8.19 -5.88
N ALA A 227 3.85 -8.90 -5.28
CA ALA A 227 2.92 -8.41 -4.28
C ALA A 227 2.67 -9.53 -3.26
N ARG A 228 2.49 -9.19 -1.98
CA ARG A 228 1.98 -10.17 -1.01
C ARG A 228 0.48 -9.95 -0.89
N ALA A 229 -0.27 -11.03 -1.06
CA ALA A 229 -1.63 -11.14 -0.56
C ALA A 229 -1.63 -10.67 0.91
N SER A 230 -2.43 -9.66 1.24
CA SER A 230 -2.61 -9.31 2.64
C SER A 230 -3.34 -10.49 3.29
N SER A 231 -2.76 -11.06 4.35
CA SER A 231 -3.42 -12.10 5.14
C SER A 231 -4.64 -11.56 5.91
N LEU A 232 -4.89 -10.25 5.84
CA LEU A 232 -6.06 -9.54 6.38
C LEU A 232 -7.27 -9.67 5.50
N PRO A 233 -8.40 -10.19 6.03
CA PRO A 233 -9.70 -9.87 5.49
C PRO A 233 -9.80 -8.34 5.28
N PRO A 234 -10.30 -7.88 4.12
CA PRO A 234 -10.34 -6.46 3.77
C PRO A 234 -10.94 -5.56 4.87
N VAL A 235 -11.96 -6.05 5.57
CA VAL A 235 -12.65 -5.32 6.64
C VAL A 235 -11.74 -5.12 7.85
N LEU A 236 -10.99 -6.14 8.26
CA LEU A 236 -10.05 -6.03 9.38
C LEU A 236 -8.89 -5.12 9.02
N ARG A 237 -8.36 -5.21 7.80
CA ARG A 237 -7.34 -4.28 7.29
C ARG A 237 -7.83 -2.84 7.35
N ALA A 238 -9.01 -2.58 6.81
CA ALA A 238 -9.62 -1.26 6.83
C ALA A 238 -9.77 -0.73 8.27
N GLY A 239 -10.22 -1.58 9.20
CA GLY A 239 -10.33 -1.24 10.62
C GLY A 239 -8.97 -0.89 11.26
N VAL A 240 -7.95 -1.71 11.05
CA VAL A 240 -6.59 -1.49 11.59
C VAL A 240 -5.97 -0.22 11.02
N VAL A 241 -6.07 0.01 9.71
CA VAL A 241 -5.52 1.18 9.04
C VAL A 241 -6.25 2.45 9.48
N THR A 242 -7.58 2.42 9.54
CA THR A 242 -8.40 3.54 10.02
C THR A 242 -8.09 3.87 11.48
N ALA A 243 -8.01 2.86 12.36
CA ALA A 243 -7.66 3.04 13.76
C ALA A 243 -6.27 3.66 13.91
N SER A 244 -5.30 3.21 13.11
CA SER A 244 -3.94 3.76 13.12
C SER A 244 -3.90 5.22 12.68
N ALA A 245 -4.64 5.58 11.62
CA ALA A 245 -4.77 6.97 11.16
C ALA A 245 -5.40 7.86 12.24
N LEU A 246 -6.49 7.39 12.85
CA LEU A 246 -7.20 8.09 13.92
C LEU A 246 -6.30 8.35 15.13
N VAL A 247 -5.64 7.30 15.63
CA VAL A 247 -4.74 7.40 16.77
C VAL A 247 -3.59 8.34 16.46
N ALA A 248 -2.94 8.20 15.30
CA ALA A 248 -1.83 9.07 14.93
C ALA A 248 -2.26 10.53 14.78
N GLY A 249 -3.39 10.80 14.11
CA GLY A 249 -3.93 12.15 13.94
C GLY A 249 -4.31 12.80 15.27
N ALA A 250 -4.96 12.06 16.16
CA ALA A 250 -5.34 12.54 17.49
C ALA A 250 -4.12 12.85 18.36
N VAL A 251 -3.12 11.97 18.34
CA VAL A 251 -1.86 12.14 19.10
C VAL A 251 -1.05 13.30 18.55
N ALA A 252 -0.91 13.42 17.23
CA ALA A 252 -0.23 14.54 16.60
C ALA A 252 -0.88 15.88 16.96
N ALA A 253 -2.22 15.97 16.84
CA ALA A 253 -2.99 17.15 17.23
C ALA A 253 -2.78 17.49 18.72
N LEU A 254 -2.90 16.50 19.61
CA LEU A 254 -2.77 16.70 21.04
C LEU A 254 -1.33 17.07 21.45
N ALA A 255 -0.33 16.49 20.80
CA ALA A 255 1.08 16.83 21.01
C ALA A 255 1.37 18.29 20.64
N ILE A 256 0.85 18.76 19.49
CA ILE A 256 1.02 20.15 19.04
C ILE A 256 0.26 21.12 19.95
N LEU A 257 -0.96 20.80 20.38
CA LEU A 257 -1.72 21.63 21.34
C LEU A 257 -1.04 21.74 22.70
N ARG A 258 -0.34 20.69 23.14
CA ARG A 258 0.39 20.67 24.42
C ARG A 258 1.82 21.19 24.32
N ALA A 259 2.32 21.43 23.12
CA ALA A 259 3.67 21.93 22.91
C ALA A 259 3.81 23.31 23.55
N ARG A 260 4.80 23.47 24.43
CA ARG A 260 5.11 24.77 25.07
C ARG A 260 5.83 25.73 24.12
N ARG A 261 6.41 25.20 23.04
CA ARG A 261 7.17 25.95 22.03
C ARG A 261 6.40 26.07 20.73
N ARG A 262 6.81 27.03 19.89
CA ARG A 262 6.25 27.18 18.54
C ARG A 262 6.74 26.00 17.68
N VAL A 263 5.79 25.22 17.17
CA VAL A 263 6.06 24.14 16.22
C VAL A 263 5.91 24.71 14.81
N GLY A 264 6.98 24.70 14.03
CA GLY A 264 6.93 25.13 12.62
C GLY A 264 6.15 24.13 11.74
N GLY A 265 5.72 24.57 10.56
CA GLY A 265 4.91 23.75 9.64
C GLY A 265 5.56 22.43 9.24
N VAL A 266 6.87 22.41 8.97
CA VAL A 266 7.62 21.18 8.63
C VAL A 266 7.61 20.19 9.80
N ALA A 267 7.83 20.67 11.01
CA ALA A 267 7.81 19.85 12.21
C ALA A 267 6.40 19.28 12.48
N ALA A 268 5.34 20.06 12.26
CA ALA A 268 3.97 19.58 12.35
C ALA A 268 3.66 18.50 11.31
N ALA A 269 4.10 18.67 10.06
CA ALA A 269 3.97 17.64 9.04
C ALA A 269 4.73 16.36 9.40
N ALA A 270 5.94 16.48 9.95
CA ALA A 270 6.73 15.33 10.42
C ALA A 270 6.04 14.58 11.56
N ILE A 271 5.51 15.30 12.57
CA ILE A 271 4.73 14.69 13.67
C ILE A 271 3.49 13.99 13.12
N GLY A 272 2.77 14.61 12.19
CA GLY A 272 1.58 14.02 11.56
C GLY A 272 1.89 12.77 10.73
N ALA A 273 3.01 12.74 10.01
CA ALA A 273 3.41 11.61 9.17
C ALA A 273 4.05 10.44 9.94
N ALA A 274 4.64 10.70 11.12
CA ALA A 274 5.39 9.70 11.88
C ALA A 274 4.56 8.47 12.26
N GLY A 275 3.35 8.67 12.79
CA GLY A 275 2.47 7.58 13.17
C GLY A 275 2.04 6.68 12.00
N PRO A 276 1.48 7.23 10.91
CA PRO A 276 1.12 6.47 9.71
C PRO A 276 2.29 5.69 9.11
N LEU A 277 3.49 6.29 9.06
CA LEU A 277 4.69 5.62 8.56
C LEU A 277 5.13 4.46 9.46
N ALA A 278 5.07 4.63 10.79
CA ALA A 278 5.35 3.55 11.73
C ALA A 278 4.32 2.41 11.64
N ALA A 279 3.03 2.74 11.46
CA ALA A 279 1.98 1.76 11.22
C ALA A 279 2.22 0.98 9.92
N LEU A 280 2.51 1.65 8.81
CA LEU A 280 2.83 1.01 7.53
C LEU A 280 4.07 0.11 7.62
N ALA A 281 5.14 0.57 8.27
CA ALA A 281 6.34 -0.22 8.48
C ALA A 281 6.07 -1.48 9.31
N THR A 282 5.25 -1.35 10.37
CA THR A 282 4.86 -2.47 11.24
C THR A 282 3.96 -3.46 10.50
N LEU A 283 2.94 -2.97 9.79
CA LEU A 283 2.07 -3.79 8.96
C LEU A 283 2.89 -4.56 7.93
N ARG A 284 3.83 -3.89 7.26
CA ARG A 284 4.74 -4.54 6.31
C ARG A 284 5.62 -5.58 7.00
N ALA A 285 6.19 -5.29 8.17
CA ALA A 285 7.04 -6.24 8.89
C ALA A 285 6.27 -7.49 9.35
N LEU A 286 5.01 -7.33 9.78
CA LEU A 286 4.12 -8.43 10.15
C LEU A 286 3.74 -9.26 8.93
N GLU A 287 3.32 -8.62 7.84
CA GLU A 287 3.06 -9.30 6.56
C GLU A 287 4.30 -10.03 6.04
N LEU A 288 5.51 -9.57 6.38
CA LEU A 288 6.77 -10.22 6.01
C LEU A 288 7.04 -11.51 6.81
N ARG A 289 6.70 -11.54 8.10
CA ARG A 289 7.20 -12.54 9.06
C ARG A 289 6.16 -13.54 9.56
N VAL A 290 4.87 -13.23 9.50
CA VAL A 290 3.84 -14.09 10.11
C VAL A 290 3.44 -15.21 9.13
N PRO A 291 3.70 -16.49 9.46
CA PRO A 291 3.27 -17.62 8.63
C PRO A 291 1.75 -17.79 8.68
N GLU A 292 1.16 -18.21 7.55
CA GLU A 292 -0.28 -18.42 7.37
C GLU A 292 -0.89 -19.46 8.34
N SER A 293 -0.05 -20.27 8.97
CA SER A 293 -0.45 -21.45 9.75
C SER A 293 -0.75 -21.20 11.23
N SER A 294 -0.89 -19.95 11.70
CA SER A 294 -1.18 -19.64 13.12
C SER A 294 -2.55 -18.97 13.34
N PRO A 295 -3.66 -19.71 13.21
CA PRO A 295 -4.99 -19.18 13.48
C PRO A 295 -5.09 -18.71 14.94
N GLY A 296 -5.45 -17.45 15.17
CA GLY A 296 -5.68 -16.86 16.50
C GLY A 296 -4.64 -15.84 16.98
N ALA A 297 -3.34 -16.15 16.88
CA ALA A 297 -2.25 -15.23 17.28
C ALA A 297 -2.20 -13.95 16.42
N TRP A 298 -2.81 -14.05 15.25
CA TRP A 298 -2.75 -13.05 14.21
C TRP A 298 -3.53 -11.77 14.56
N LEU A 299 -4.70 -11.86 15.19
CA LEU A 299 -5.43 -10.67 15.67
C LEU A 299 -4.63 -9.87 16.69
N PHE A 300 -3.95 -10.57 17.61
CA PHE A 300 -3.09 -9.95 18.60
C PHE A 300 -1.91 -9.23 17.94
N LEU A 301 -1.25 -9.85 16.97
CA LEU A 301 -0.13 -9.23 16.26
C LEU A 301 -0.54 -7.97 15.49
N PHE A 302 -1.68 -7.98 14.81
CA PHE A 302 -2.15 -6.81 14.05
C PHE A 302 -2.67 -5.68 14.94
N SER A 303 -3.02 -5.96 16.20
CA SER A 303 -3.32 -4.91 17.19
C SER A 303 -2.09 -4.05 17.54
N LEU A 304 -0.87 -4.53 17.25
CA LEU A 304 0.37 -3.76 17.43
C LEU A 304 0.51 -2.61 16.42
N VAL A 305 -0.20 -2.65 15.28
CA VAL A 305 -0.10 -1.61 14.23
C VAL A 305 -0.56 -0.23 14.73
N PRO A 306 -1.76 -0.05 15.34
CA PRO A 306 -2.14 1.24 15.92
C PRO A 306 -1.25 1.64 17.10
N VAL A 307 -0.72 0.67 17.86
CA VAL A 307 0.25 0.94 18.95
C VAL A 307 1.56 1.49 18.38
N ALA A 308 2.04 0.95 17.26
CA ALA A 308 3.21 1.48 16.56
C ALA A 308 2.95 2.89 16.00
N ALA A 309 1.74 3.16 15.50
CA ALA A 309 1.34 4.51 15.10
C ALA A 309 1.38 5.51 16.26
N LEU A 310 0.84 5.12 17.42
CA LEU A 310 0.93 5.90 18.66
C LEU A 310 2.39 6.16 19.03
N ALA A 311 3.21 5.10 19.14
CA ALA A 311 4.60 5.20 19.55
C ALA A 311 5.42 6.07 18.60
N GLY A 312 5.24 5.92 17.29
CA GLY A 312 5.92 6.74 16.27
C GLY A 312 5.56 8.22 16.38
N ALA A 313 4.27 8.55 16.53
CA ALA A 313 3.81 9.92 16.70
C ALA A 313 4.35 10.54 18.00
N VAL A 314 4.31 9.81 19.11
CA VAL A 314 4.84 10.25 20.42
C VAL A 314 6.36 10.45 20.35
N ALA A 315 7.10 9.53 19.77
CA ALA A 315 8.55 9.60 19.68
C ALA A 315 9.01 10.83 18.88
N VAL A 316 8.42 11.06 17.71
CA VAL A 316 8.77 12.24 16.88
C VAL A 316 8.32 13.53 17.55
N ALA A 317 7.14 13.56 18.19
CA ALA A 317 6.71 14.72 18.96
C ALA A 317 7.66 15.02 20.13
N ALA A 318 8.13 14.01 20.86
CA ALA A 318 9.08 14.15 21.95
C ALA A 318 10.42 14.70 21.44
N ILE A 319 10.94 14.16 20.33
CA ILE A 319 12.19 14.65 19.71
C ILE A 319 12.05 16.12 19.28
N VAL A 320 11.00 16.45 18.53
CA VAL A 320 10.75 17.81 18.04
C VAL A 320 10.61 18.80 19.19
N THR A 321 9.99 18.41 20.30
CA THR A 321 9.80 19.29 21.46
C THR A 321 11.02 19.36 22.38
N ALA A 322 11.87 18.33 22.38
CA ALA A 322 13.10 18.29 23.18
C ALA A 322 14.27 19.06 22.53
N LEU A 323 14.33 19.13 21.19
CA LEU A 323 15.40 19.84 20.49
C LEU A 323 15.44 21.32 20.91
N PRO A 324 16.60 21.85 21.36
CA PRO A 324 16.73 23.27 21.67
C PRO A 324 16.41 24.08 20.41
N GLU A 325 15.72 25.22 20.57
CA GLU A 325 15.61 26.20 19.48
C GLU A 325 17.04 26.53 19.07
N ALA A 326 17.42 26.13 17.85
CA ALA A 326 18.64 26.63 17.24
C ALA A 326 18.45 28.14 17.19
N ARG A 327 19.03 28.84 18.17
CA ARG A 327 19.11 30.30 18.19
C ARG A 327 19.56 30.67 16.80
N GLY A 328 18.68 31.39 16.09
CA GLY A 328 19.04 31.95 14.79
C GLY A 328 20.41 32.57 14.98
N ALA A 329 21.38 32.09 14.20
CA ALA A 329 22.65 32.74 14.10
C ALA A 329 22.33 34.21 13.81
N ASP A 330 22.76 35.08 14.71
CA ASP A 330 22.84 36.51 14.48
C ASP A 330 23.65 36.72 13.19
N SER A 331 22.98 36.77 12.04
CA SER A 331 23.53 37.39 10.84
C SER A 331 23.16 38.86 10.92
N LYS A 332 24.13 39.62 11.43
CA LYS A 332 24.28 41.05 11.18
C LYS A 332 24.18 41.37 9.70
#